data_AF-A0A2A3C737-F1
#
_entry.id   AF-A0A2A3C737-F1
#
_cell.length_a   1.000
_cell.length_b   1.000
_cell.length_c   1.000
_cell.angle_alpha   90.00
_cell.angle_beta   90.00
_cell.angle_gamma   90.00
#
_symmetry.space_group_name_H-M   'P 1'
#
loop_
_entity.id
_entity.type
_entity.pdbx_description
1 polymer ?
#
loop_
_entity_poly.entity_id
_entity_poly.type
_entity_poly.pdbx_seq_one_letter_code
_entity_poly.pdbx_strand_id
1 'polypeptide(L)' 'MSVETALAQLLRMMHSRALNLATLPDDERDPHYDRIRLSCCGAAEQIGQSPDKAALTANSMVEFTRAMVGIIEAGRG' A
#
# COMPACT_ATOMS: atom_id res chain seq x y z
N MET A 1 6.33 17.56 -13.20
CA MET A 1 6.33 16.09 -13.04
C MET A 1 5.18 15.55 -13.87
N SER A 2 5.41 14.58 -14.76
CA SER A 2 4.31 13.97 -15.53
C SER A 2 3.51 13.00 -14.66
N VAL A 3 2.29 12.69 -15.07
CA VAL A 3 1.42 11.73 -14.36
C VAL A 3 2.08 10.35 -14.31
N GLU A 4 2.72 9.94 -15.40
CA GLU A 4 3.45 8.67 -15.51
C GLU A 4 4.64 8.62 -14.55
N THR A 5 5.36 9.74 -14.42
CA THR A 5 6.50 9.84 -13.49
C THR A 5 6.02 9.72 -12.05
N ALA A 6 4.92 10.38 -11.70
CA ALA A 6 4.31 10.30 -10.37
C ALA A 6 3.82 8.88 -10.06
N LEU A 7 3.13 8.25 -11.01
CA LEU A 7 2.65 6.87 -10.88
C LEU A 7 3.81 5.89 -10.69
N ALA A 8 4.87 6.00 -11.49
CA ALA A 8 6.05 5.16 -11.36
C ALA A 8 6.72 5.32 -9.99
N GLN A 9 6.78 6.54 -9.47
CA GLN A 9 7.33 6.80 -8.14
C GLN A 9 6.46 6.18 -7.03
N LEU A 10 5.14 6.31 -7.12
CA LEU A 10 4.20 5.67 -6.19
C LEU A 10 4.36 4.14 -6.20
N LEU A 11 4.41 3.52 -7.38
CA LEU A 11 4.60 2.09 -7.51
C LEU A 11 5.94 1.62 -6.91
N ARG A 12 7.04 2.35 -7.13
CA ARG A 12 8.34 2.05 -6.50
C ARG A 12 8.28 2.13 -4.98
N MET A 13 7.62 3.15 -4.43
CA MET A 13 7.47 3.31 -2.98
C MET A 13 6.67 2.16 -2.38
N MET A 14 5.58 1.73 -3.02
CA MET A 14 4.81 0.59 -2.53
C MET A 14 5.56 -0.73 -2.66
N HIS A 15 6.26 -0.96 -3.77
CA HIS A 15 7.09 -2.13 -3.96
C HIS A 15 8.19 -2.24 -2.88
N SER A 16 8.85 -1.13 -2.56
CA SER A 16 9.85 -1.10 -1.48
C SER A 16 9.24 -1.46 -0.11
N ARG A 17 8.02 -1.00 0.17
CA ARG A 17 7.31 -1.39 1.40
C ARG A 17 6.97 -2.87 1.38
N ALA A 18 6.46 -3.39 0.27
CA ALA A 18 6.11 -4.81 0.12
C ALA A 18 7.35 -5.71 0.30
N LEU A 19 8.52 -5.33 -0.23
CA LEU A 19 9.78 -6.06 -0.01
C LEU A 19 10.12 -6.19 1.48
N ASN A 20 9.97 -5.11 2.25
CA ASN A 20 10.21 -5.11 3.70
C ASN A 20 9.15 -5.94 4.45
N LEU A 21 7.90 -5.91 4.02
CA LEU A 21 6.84 -6.72 4.66
C LEU A 21 7.03 -8.20 4.39
N ALA A 22 7.47 -8.56 3.18
CA ALA A 22 7.76 -9.94 2.80
C ALA A 22 8.94 -10.56 3.58
N THR A 23 9.67 -9.80 4.41
CA THR A 23 10.68 -10.37 5.33
C THR A 23 10.13 -10.69 6.71
N LEU A 24 8.91 -10.25 7.03
CA LEU A 24 8.26 -10.50 8.31
C LEU A 24 7.38 -11.78 8.22
N PRO A 25 7.17 -12.50 9.33
CA PRO A 25 6.11 -13.52 9.44
C PRO A 25 4.73 -12.93 9.12
N ASP A 26 3.80 -13.75 8.61
CA ASP A 26 2.50 -13.27 8.14
C ASP A 26 1.65 -12.63 9.27
N ASP A 27 1.70 -13.23 10.45
CA ASP A 27 1.02 -12.78 11.66
C ASP A 27 1.57 -11.47 12.24
N GLU A 28 2.76 -11.05 11.82
CA GLU A 28 3.37 -9.79 12.24
C GLU A 28 3.07 -8.62 11.28
N ARG A 29 2.45 -8.87 10.12
CA ARG A 29 2.25 -7.84 9.07
C ARG A 29 1.03 -6.95 9.27
N ASP A 30 0.01 -7.42 9.98
CA ASP A 30 -1.28 -6.71 10.14
C ASP A 30 -1.14 -5.27 10.67
N PRO A 31 -0.33 -4.99 11.72
CA PRO A 31 -0.11 -3.62 12.17
C PRO A 31 0.48 -2.69 11.10
N HIS A 32 1.26 -3.24 10.16
CA HIS A 32 1.83 -2.46 9.06
C HIS A 32 0.78 -2.15 7.99
N TYR A 33 -0.10 -3.10 7.66
CA TYR A 33 -1.22 -2.86 6.76
C TYR A 33 -2.18 -1.81 7.33
N ASP A 34 -2.46 -1.85 8.64
CA ASP A 34 -3.26 -0.82 9.29
C ASP A 34 -2.62 0.57 9.21
N ARG A 35 -1.30 0.67 9.38
CA ARG A 35 -0.59 1.94 9.22
C ARG A 35 -0.65 2.46 7.80
N ILE A 36 -0.58 1.58 6.79
CA ILE A 36 -0.77 1.94 5.38
C ILE A 36 -2.19 2.48 5.19
N ARG A 37 -3.21 1.78 5.69
CA ARG A 37 -4.62 2.17 5.61
C ARG A 37 -4.83 3.57 6.19
N LEU A 38 -4.38 3.83 7.43
CA LEU A 38 -4.53 5.12 8.09
C LEU A 38 -3.84 6.26 7.32
N SER A 39 -2.62 6.01 6.83
CA SER A 39 -1.88 6.98 6.02
C SER A 39 -2.60 7.28 4.70
N CYS A 40 -3.17 6.27 4.04
CA CYS A 40 -3.88 6.43 2.78
C CYS A 40 -5.23 7.14 2.98
N CYS A 41 -5.97 6.86 4.06
CA CYS A 41 -7.18 7.60 4.40
C CYS A 41 -6.88 9.09 4.55
N GLY A 42 -5.91 9.44 5.40
CA GLY A 42 -5.53 10.84 5.64
C GLY A 42 -5.09 11.55 4.36
N ALA A 43 -4.29 10.89 3.52
CA ALA A 43 -3.87 11.45 2.23
C ALA A 43 -5.05 11.62 1.25
N ALA A 44 -5.97 10.67 1.20
CA ALA A 44 -7.15 10.73 0.34
C ALA A 44 -8.12 11.85 0.75
N GLU A 45 -8.32 12.05 2.06
CA GLU A 45 -9.11 13.17 2.59
C GLU A 45 -8.45 14.52 2.30
N GLN A 46 -7.12 14.62 2.43
CA GLN A 46 -6.37 15.84 2.10
C GLN A 46 -6.51 16.28 0.64
N ILE A 47 -6.75 15.34 -0.28
CA ILE A 47 -7.01 15.65 -1.69
C ILE A 47 -8.50 15.82 -2.02
N GLY A 48 -9.36 15.91 -0.99
CA GLY A 48 -10.78 16.26 -1.11
C GLY A 48 -11.73 15.07 -1.24
N GLN A 49 -11.30 13.84 -0.95
CA GLN A 49 -12.24 12.73 -0.84
C GLN A 49 -13.07 12.82 0.44
N SER A 50 -14.33 12.38 0.40
CA SER A 50 -15.13 12.16 1.62
C SER A 50 -14.54 11.00 2.43
N PRO A 51 -14.80 10.92 3.76
CA PRO A 51 -14.29 9.85 4.60
C PRO A 51 -14.59 8.43 4.06
N ASP A 52 -15.81 8.20 3.57
CA ASP A 52 -16.20 6.91 3.01
C ASP A 52 -15.39 6.56 1.75
N LYS A 53 -15.17 7.54 0.87
CA LYS A 53 -14.39 7.35 -0.36
C LYS A 53 -12.89 7.18 -0.05
N ALA A 54 -12.40 7.91 0.95
CA ALA A 54 -11.03 7.78 1.45
C ALA A 54 -10.79 6.39 2.04
N ALA A 55 -11.75 5.85 2.80
CA ALA A 55 -11.68 4.49 3.32
C ALA A 55 -11.62 3.43 2.21
N LEU A 56 -12.45 3.57 1.15
CA LEU A 56 -12.40 2.67 -0.01
C LEU A 56 -11.05 2.75 -0.75
N THR A 57 -10.53 3.96 -0.93
CA THR A 57 -9.20 4.18 -1.52
C THR A 57 -8.12 3.50 -0.67
N ALA A 58 -8.12 3.73 0.63
CA ALA A 58 -7.14 3.15 1.54
C ALA A 58 -7.18 1.62 1.57
N ASN A 59 -8.37 1.02 1.58
CA ASN A 59 -8.53 -0.43 1.52
C ASN A 59 -7.95 -0.99 0.22
N SER A 60 -8.20 -0.32 -0.91
CA SER A 60 -7.63 -0.73 -2.21
C SER A 60 -6.10 -0.69 -2.20
N MET A 61 -5.50 0.31 -1.55
CA MET A 61 -4.04 0.42 -1.41
C MET A 61 -3.45 -0.68 -0.52
N VAL A 62 -4.17 -1.08 0.53
CA VAL A 62 -3.77 -2.21 1.40
C VAL A 62 -3.83 -3.52 0.62
N GLU A 63 -4.93 -3.81 -0.06
CA GLU A 63 -5.09 -5.03 -0.87
C GLU A 63 -4.05 -5.12 -1.98
N PHE A 64 -3.76 -3.99 -2.64
CA PHE A 64 -2.68 -3.93 -3.63
C PHE A 64 -1.31 -4.25 -2.99
N THR A 65 -1.04 -3.75 -1.78
CA THR A 65 0.20 -4.05 -1.05
C THR A 65 0.27 -5.53 -0.65
N ARG A 66 -0.81 -6.12 -0.17
CA ARG A 66 -0.92 -7.56 0.15
C ARG A 66 -0.63 -8.42 -1.07
N ALA A 67 -1.22 -8.07 -2.22
CA ALA A 67 -0.97 -8.77 -3.47
C ALA A 67 0.51 -8.70 -3.89
N MET A 68 1.16 -7.53 -3.77
CA MET A 68 2.61 -7.42 -4.05
C MET A 68 3.45 -8.29 -3.11
N VAL A 69 3.12 -8.35 -1.82
CA VAL A 69 3.82 -9.23 -0.86
C VAL A 69 3.69 -10.69 -1.30
N GLY A 70 2.48 -11.16 -1.61
CA GLY A 70 2.26 -12.53 -2.09
C GLY A 70 3.03 -12.87 -3.36
N ILE A 71 3.13 -11.93 -4.31
CA ILE A 71 3.96 -12.10 -5.52
C ILE A 71 5.45 -12.24 -5.16
N ILE A 72 5.95 -11.38 -4.26
CA ILE A 72 7.36 -11.41 -3.82
C ILE A 72 7.68 -12.73 -3.12
N GLU A 73 6.79 -13.21 -2.25
CA GLU A 73 6.96 -14.48 -1.53
C GLU A 73 6.95 -15.67 -2.50
N ALA A 74 6.01 -15.70 -3.45
CA ALA A 74 5.95 -16.75 -4.46
C ALA A 74 7.21 -16.81 -5.32
N GLY A 75 7.89 -15.68 -5.56
CA GLY A 75 9.15 -15.62 -6.30
C GLY A 75 10.41 -15.98 -5.49
N ARG A 76 10.29 -16.16 -4.17
CA ARG A 76 11.40 -16.63 -3.29
C ARG A 76 11.38 -18.15 -3.08
N GLY A 77 10.26 -18.81 -3.41
CA GLY A 77 10.08 -20.25 -3.34
C GLY A 77 10.65 -21.00 -4.53
#